data_AF-A0A7J9K6N1-F1
#
_entry.id   AF-A0A7J9K6N1-F1
#
_cell.length_a   1.000
_cell.length_b   1.000
_cell.length_c   1.000
_cell.angle_alpha   90.00
_cell.angle_beta   90.00
_cell.angle_gamma   90.00
#
_symmetry.space_group_name_H-M   'P 1'
#
loop_
_entity.id
_entity.type
_entity.pdbx_description
1 polymer ?
#
loop_
_entity_poly.entity_id
_entity_poly.type
_entity_poly.pdbx_seq_one_letter_code
_entity_poly.pdbx_strand_id
1 'polypeptide(L)'
;GEPTGEFSVRSAYKLLHGSNRDPNDLLLHTETKNFYNKLWKLHIPSKIQMTIWRISWDIVPSFINLKIKRVMMNTHCPRCGCDEENSCHIFIQCPRSIEVWNQLNFSWVLNQSINNMWGWLTWVFDQGNEEQL
;
A
#
# COMPACT_ATOMS: atom_id res chain seq x y z
N GLY A 1 -31.28 14.03 8.52
CA GLY A 1 -30.85 13.73 9.91
C GLY A 1 -31.93 12.93 10.59
N GLU A 2 -31.58 12.01 11.49
CA GLU A 2 -32.58 11.27 12.27
C GLU A 2 -33.37 12.24 13.17
N PRO A 3 -34.70 12.07 13.33
CA PRO A 3 -35.53 12.99 14.11
C PRO A 3 -35.17 13.07 15.60
N THR A 4 -34.41 12.11 16.11
CA THR A 4 -34.05 11.97 17.52
C THR A 4 -32.78 12.74 17.92
N GLY A 5 -31.96 13.19 16.96
CA GLY A 5 -30.71 13.90 17.23
C GLY A 5 -29.59 13.06 17.87
N GLU A 6 -29.82 11.76 18.11
CA GLU A 6 -28.84 10.86 18.73
C GLU A 6 -27.99 10.18 17.66
N PHE A 7 -26.66 10.34 17.76
CA PHE A 7 -25.73 9.62 16.89
C PHE A 7 -25.51 8.20 17.42
N SER A 8 -25.77 7.19 16.58
CA SER A 8 -25.41 5.80 16.88
C SER A 8 -24.53 5.21 15.77
N VAL A 9 -23.61 4.31 16.14
CA VAL A 9 -22.80 3.56 15.17
C VAL A 9 -23.70 2.84 14.15
N ARG A 10 -24.88 2.39 14.58
CA ARG A 10 -25.88 1.73 13.73
C ARG A 10 -26.52 2.67 12.71
N SER A 11 -26.84 3.90 13.09
CA SER A 11 -27.42 4.90 12.17
C SER A 11 -26.37 5.44 11.21
N ALA A 12 -25.14 5.69 11.68
CA ALA A 12 -24.00 6.02 10.84
C ALA A 12 -23.70 4.91 9.82
N TYR A 13 -23.66 3.64 10.25
CA TYR A 13 -23.44 2.50 9.36
C TYR A 13 -24.56 2.36 8.32
N LYS A 14 -25.83 2.54 8.70
CA LYS A 14 -26.96 2.53 7.76
C LYS A 14 -26.87 3.65 6.72
N LEU A 15 -26.44 4.85 7.09
CA LEU A 15 -26.25 5.96 6.15
C LEU A 15 -25.11 5.66 5.16
N LEU A 16 -24.00 5.12 5.66
CA LEU A 16 -22.83 4.74 4.86
C LEU A 16 -23.14 3.54 3.94
N HIS A 17 -23.96 2.60 4.37
CA HIS A 17 -24.32 1.40 3.59
C HIS A 17 -25.56 1.56 2.71
N GLY A 18 -26.47 2.49 3.04
CA GLY A 18 -27.71 2.75 2.30
C GLY A 18 -27.53 3.71 1.12
N SER A 19 -26.37 4.35 0.99
CA SER A 19 -25.99 5.07 -0.23
C SER A 19 -25.75 4.03 -1.33
N ASN A 20 -26.43 4.15 -2.48
CA ASN A 20 -26.23 3.29 -3.65
C ASN A 20 -24.73 3.15 -3.91
N ARG A 21 -24.18 1.95 -3.64
CA ARG A 21 -22.75 1.70 -3.83
C ARG A 21 -22.47 1.77 -5.32
N ASP A 22 -21.57 2.66 -5.71
CA ASP A 22 -21.04 2.67 -7.06
C ASP A 22 -20.48 1.26 -7.35
N PRO A 23 -20.82 0.64 -8.50
CA PRO A 23 -20.18 -0.60 -8.92
C PRO A 23 -18.64 -0.58 -8.79
N ASN A 24 -18.00 0.57 -9.01
CA ASN A 24 -16.56 0.75 -8.80
C ASN A 24 -16.14 0.60 -7.34
N ASP A 25 -16.91 1.13 -6.38
CA ASP A 25 -16.61 0.98 -4.94
C ASP A 25 -16.68 -0.50 -4.51
N LEU A 26 -17.64 -1.24 -5.07
CA LEU A 26 -17.79 -2.68 -4.83
C LEU A 26 -16.61 -3.48 -5.41
N LEU A 27 -16.13 -3.12 -6.60
CA LEU A 27 -14.97 -3.74 -7.24
C LEU A 27 -13.69 -3.47 -6.43
N LEU A 28 -13.42 -2.21 -6.09
CA LEU A 28 -12.27 -1.82 -5.26
C LEU A 28 -12.25 -2.55 -3.90
N HIS A 29 -13.42 -2.67 -3.25
CA HIS A 29 -13.54 -3.41 -2.00
C HIS A 29 -13.24 -4.91 -2.17
N THR A 30 -13.64 -5.50 -3.30
CA THR A 30 -13.40 -6.91 -3.60
C THR A 30 -11.92 -7.18 -3.88
N GLU A 31 -11.26 -6.35 -4.69
CA GLU A 31 -9.82 -6.43 -4.96
C GLU A 31 -9.01 -6.30 -3.67
N THR A 32 -9.34 -5.31 -2.85
CA THR A 32 -8.70 -5.09 -1.54
C THR A 32 -8.84 -6.31 -0.63
N LYS A 33 -10.05 -6.89 -0.57
CA LYS A 33 -10.30 -8.11 0.21
C LYS A 33 -9.48 -9.29 -0.31
N ASN A 34 -9.40 -9.47 -1.62
CA ASN A 34 -8.65 -10.57 -2.24
C ASN A 34 -7.15 -10.43 -1.95
N PHE A 35 -6.59 -9.23 -2.07
CA PHE A 35 -5.20 -8.94 -1.74
C PHE A 35 -4.88 -9.33 -0.29
N TYR A 36 -5.66 -8.86 0.69
CA TYR A 36 -5.39 -9.19 2.09
C TYR A 36 -5.58 -10.68 2.39
N ASN A 37 -6.57 -11.33 1.77
CA ASN A 37 -6.73 -12.78 1.90
C ASN A 37 -5.51 -13.55 1.40
N LYS A 38 -4.89 -13.13 0.28
CA LYS A 38 -3.62 -13.71 -0.19
C LYS A 38 -2.49 -13.45 0.82
N LEU A 39 -2.29 -12.19 1.21
CA LEU A 39 -1.24 -11.77 2.15
C LEU A 39 -1.23 -12.58 3.44
N TRP A 40 -2.38 -12.77 4.07
CA TRP A 40 -2.47 -13.46 5.35
C TRP A 40 -2.34 -14.99 5.24
N LYS A 41 -2.48 -15.55 4.03
CA LYS A 41 -2.28 -16.98 3.76
C LYS A 41 -0.82 -17.34 3.43
N LEU A 42 0.02 -16.36 3.10
CA LEU A 42 1.44 -16.61 2.81
C LEU A 42 2.15 -17.25 4.02
N HIS A 43 2.95 -18.27 3.76
CA HIS A 43 3.72 -18.98 4.78
C HIS A 43 5.06 -18.28 5.06
N ILE A 44 4.99 -17.01 5.46
CA ILE A 44 6.15 -16.16 5.76
C ILE A 44 6.09 -15.64 7.20
N PRO A 45 7.22 -15.20 7.79
CA PRO A 45 7.21 -14.61 9.11
C PRO A 45 6.23 -13.45 9.23
N SER A 46 5.43 -13.41 10.31
CA SER A 46 4.39 -12.39 10.50
C SER A 46 4.91 -10.96 10.47
N LYS A 47 6.19 -10.74 10.82
CA LYS A 47 6.85 -9.43 10.69
C LYS A 47 6.85 -8.94 9.24
N ILE A 48 7.05 -9.85 8.27
CA ILE A 48 7.02 -9.53 6.83
C ILE A 48 5.59 -9.22 6.39
N GLN A 49 4.60 -10.03 6.79
CA GLN A 49 3.19 -9.77 6.49
C GLN A 49 2.75 -8.40 7.03
N MET A 50 3.12 -8.06 8.26
CA MET A 50 2.83 -6.77 8.87
C MET A 50 3.55 -5.61 8.15
N THR A 51 4.78 -5.82 7.67
CA THR A 51 5.48 -4.82 6.86
C THR A 51 4.74 -4.59 5.54
N ILE A 52 4.32 -5.64 4.83
CA ILE A 52 3.57 -5.51 3.58
C ILE A 52 2.23 -4.80 3.82
N TRP A 53 1.52 -5.15 4.88
CA TRP A 53 0.31 -4.44 5.28
C TRP A 53 0.59 -2.95 5.57
N ARG A 54 1.67 -2.60 6.27
CA ARG A 54 2.03 -1.18 6.47
C ARG A 54 2.34 -0.45 5.17
N ILE A 55 2.95 -1.14 4.22
CA ILE A 55 3.27 -0.61 2.90
C ILE A 55 1.98 -0.37 2.11
N SER A 56 1.00 -1.28 2.17
CA SER A 56 -0.27 -1.15 1.44
C SER A 56 -1.13 0.02 1.93
N TRP A 57 -0.94 0.44 3.18
CA TRP A 57 -1.56 1.63 3.75
C TRP A 57 -0.69 2.89 3.66
N ASP A 58 0.48 2.81 3.01
CA ASP A 58 1.46 3.90 2.92
C ASP A 58 1.83 4.51 4.29
N ILE A 59 1.90 3.67 5.34
CA ILE A 59 2.23 4.10 6.71
C ILE A 59 3.66 3.75 7.13
N VAL A 60 4.49 3.31 6.19
CA VAL A 60 5.93 3.14 6.43
C VAL A 60 6.60 4.49 6.68
N PRO A 61 7.68 4.53 7.48
CA PRO A 61 8.38 5.77 7.81
C PRO A 61 9.22 6.27 6.62
N SER A 62 8.57 6.74 5.57
CA SER A 62 9.18 7.50 4.47
C SER A 62 9.37 8.96 4.88
N PHE A 63 10.33 9.68 4.30
CA PHE A 63 10.53 11.08 4.65
C PHE A 63 9.32 11.96 4.31
N ILE A 64 8.57 11.63 3.24
CA ILE A 64 7.29 12.29 2.95
C ILE A 64 6.29 12.09 4.12
N ASN A 65 6.16 10.87 4.63
CA ASN A 65 5.27 10.60 5.77
C ASN A 65 5.76 11.25 7.07
N LEU A 66 7.07 11.34 7.27
CA LEU A 66 7.66 12.05 8.41
C LEU A 66 7.45 13.57 8.32
N LYS A 67 7.48 14.15 7.11
CA LYS A 67 7.15 15.56 6.87
C LYS A 67 5.70 15.87 7.16
N ILE A 68 4.76 15.00 6.77
CA ILE A 68 3.33 15.13 7.13
C ILE A 68 3.17 15.16 8.66
N LYS A 69 3.95 14.34 9.37
CA LYS A 69 4.00 14.31 10.85
C LYS A 69 4.84 15.42 11.48
N ARG A 70 5.39 16.34 10.68
CA ARG A 70 6.25 17.47 11.11
C ARG A 70 7.52 17.04 11.86
N VAL A 71 8.01 15.83 11.59
CA VAL A 71 9.24 15.28 12.18
C VAL A 71 10.48 15.67 11.37
N MET A 72 10.34 15.75 10.04
CA MET A 72 11.42 16.05 9.09
C MET A 72 10.99 17.15 8.13
N MET A 73 11.93 18.01 7.72
CA MET A 73 11.68 19.04 6.70
C MET A 73 12.20 18.62 5.32
N ASN A 74 13.35 17.93 5.29
CA ASN A 74 13.94 17.41 4.07
C ASN A 74 13.26 16.09 3.70
N THR A 75 12.75 16.02 2.47
CA THR A 75 12.08 14.85 1.90
C THR A 75 12.95 14.05 0.95
N HIS A 76 14.13 14.53 0.58
CA HIS A 76 15.00 13.82 -0.36
C HIS A 76 15.43 12.45 0.20
N CYS A 77 15.45 11.46 -0.68
CA CYS A 77 15.86 10.11 -0.35
C CYS A 77 17.29 10.10 0.20
N PRO A 78 17.51 9.61 1.43
CA PRO A 78 18.84 9.56 2.04
C PRO A 78 19.77 8.54 1.35
N ARG A 79 19.23 7.68 0.47
CA ARG A 79 19.98 6.61 -0.20
C ARG A 79 20.55 7.05 -1.55
N CYS A 80 19.77 7.75 -2.36
CA CYS A 80 20.18 8.19 -3.69
C CYS A 80 20.34 9.71 -3.81
N GLY A 81 19.64 10.50 -2.98
CA GLY A 81 19.61 11.96 -3.06
C GLY A 81 18.89 12.53 -4.28
N CYS A 82 18.36 11.70 -5.19
CA CYS A 82 17.82 12.16 -6.48
C CYS A 82 16.43 12.79 -6.38
N ASP A 83 15.52 12.17 -5.61
CA ASP A 83 14.11 12.55 -5.53
C ASP A 83 13.60 12.48 -4.08
N GLU A 84 12.36 12.92 -3.85
CA GLU A 84 11.68 12.75 -2.57
C GLU A 84 11.39 11.28 -2.24
N GLU A 85 11.54 10.92 -0.96
CA GLU A 85 11.32 9.58 -0.45
C GLU A 85 9.84 9.35 -0.13
N ASN A 86 9.10 8.82 -1.10
CA ASN A 86 7.81 8.14 -0.89
C ASN A 86 7.97 6.62 -1.06
N SER A 87 6.91 5.86 -0.79
CA SER A 87 6.93 4.40 -0.92
C SER A 87 7.27 3.93 -2.34
N CYS A 88 6.72 4.55 -3.40
CA CYS A 88 7.06 4.21 -4.79
C CYS A 88 8.56 4.41 -5.06
N HIS A 89 9.13 5.51 -4.56
CA HIS A 89 10.55 5.78 -4.68
C HIS A 89 11.35 4.71 -3.96
N ILE A 90 11.04 4.44 -2.68
CA ILE A 90 11.74 3.46 -1.86
C ILE A 90 11.76 2.07 -2.53
N PHE A 91 10.65 1.61 -3.11
CA PHE A 91 10.56 0.23 -3.59
C PHE A 91 10.79 0.04 -5.09
N ILE A 92 10.53 1.06 -5.93
CA ILE A 92 10.45 0.90 -7.38
C ILE A 92 11.48 1.80 -8.10
N GLN A 93 11.55 3.08 -7.72
CA GLN A 93 12.26 4.09 -8.53
C GLN A 93 13.68 4.38 -8.03
N CYS A 94 13.96 4.15 -6.74
CA CYS A 94 15.26 4.45 -6.17
C CYS A 94 16.34 3.60 -6.84
N PRO A 95 17.41 4.20 -7.40
CA PRO A 95 18.50 3.46 -8.03
C PRO A 95 19.12 2.40 -7.11
N ARG A 96 19.17 2.68 -5.80
CA ARG A 96 19.67 1.72 -4.80
C ARG A 96 18.74 0.53 -4.60
N SER A 97 17.43 0.73 -4.67
CA SER A 97 16.47 -0.36 -4.55
C SER A 97 16.46 -1.21 -5.83
N ILE A 98 16.54 -0.57 -6.99
CA ILE A 98 16.71 -1.25 -8.28
C ILE A 98 17.95 -2.17 -8.26
N GLU A 99 19.07 -1.66 -7.77
CA GLU A 99 20.30 -2.44 -7.59
C GLU A 99 20.07 -3.68 -6.72
N VAL A 100 19.42 -3.52 -5.56
CA VAL A 100 19.11 -4.63 -4.65
C VAL A 100 18.20 -5.67 -5.30
N TRP A 101 17.13 -5.25 -5.98
CA TRP A 101 16.22 -6.19 -6.67
C TRP A 101 16.95 -7.01 -7.74
N ASN A 102 17.85 -6.38 -8.50
CA ASN A 102 18.67 -7.07 -9.48
C ASN A 102 19.63 -8.08 -8.82
N GLN A 103 20.28 -7.71 -7.73
CA GLN A 103 21.20 -8.60 -6.99
C GLN A 103 20.49 -9.84 -6.42
N LEU A 104 19.22 -9.70 -6.07
CA LEU A 104 18.39 -10.80 -5.55
C LEU A 104 17.68 -11.61 -6.66
N ASN A 105 17.95 -11.34 -7.95
CA ASN A 105 17.24 -11.93 -9.09
C ASN A 105 15.72 -11.70 -9.10
N PHE A 106 15.27 -10.58 -8.51
CA PHE A 106 13.87 -10.15 -8.49
C PHE A 106 13.64 -8.95 -9.42
N SER A 107 14.42 -8.80 -10.49
CA SER A 107 14.26 -7.70 -11.46
C SER A 107 12.85 -7.62 -12.06
N TRP A 108 12.12 -8.74 -12.08
CA TRP A 108 10.74 -8.79 -12.53
C TRP A 108 9.81 -7.87 -11.73
N VAL A 109 10.10 -7.53 -10.48
CA VAL A 109 9.25 -6.61 -9.69
C VAL A 109 9.38 -5.16 -10.13
N LEU A 110 10.39 -4.82 -10.95
CA LEU A 110 10.69 -3.46 -11.38
C LEU A 110 9.77 -3.02 -12.52
N ASN A 111 8.52 -2.71 -12.18
CA ASN A 111 7.56 -2.14 -13.12
C ASN A 111 7.45 -0.62 -12.94
N GLN A 112 8.27 0.12 -13.70
CA GLN A 112 8.29 1.59 -13.66
C GLN A 112 7.06 2.26 -14.30
N SER A 113 6.22 1.52 -15.04
CA SER A 113 4.98 2.10 -15.58
C SER A 113 3.91 2.29 -14.50
N ILE A 114 4.05 1.64 -13.35
CA ILE A 114 3.14 1.80 -12.22
C ILE A 114 3.65 2.91 -11.30
N ASN A 115 2.86 3.98 -11.17
CA ASN A 115 3.24 5.19 -10.45
C ASN A 115 2.68 5.29 -9.02
N ASN A 116 1.93 4.28 -8.56
CA ASN A 116 1.33 4.28 -7.23
C ASN A 116 1.59 2.96 -6.50
N MET A 117 1.71 3.05 -5.17
CA MET A 117 2.17 1.93 -4.35
C MET A 117 1.15 0.78 -4.33
N TRP A 118 -0.14 1.11 -4.26
CA TRP A 118 -1.21 0.12 -4.24
C TRP A 118 -1.22 -0.73 -5.50
N GLY A 119 -1.24 -0.09 -6.67
CA GLY A 119 -1.22 -0.78 -7.96
C GLY A 119 0.04 -1.62 -8.17
N TRP A 120 1.18 -1.18 -7.65
CA TRP A 120 2.41 -1.97 -7.73
C TRP A 120 2.34 -3.21 -6.83
N LEU A 121 1.86 -3.06 -5.58
CA LEU A 121 1.69 -4.18 -4.66
C LEU A 121 0.71 -5.22 -5.19
N THR A 122 -0.47 -4.80 -5.67
CA THR A 122 -1.46 -5.73 -6.22
C THR A 122 -0.91 -6.45 -7.44
N TRP A 123 -0.22 -5.73 -8.33
CA TRP A 123 0.44 -6.32 -9.48
C TRP A 123 1.50 -7.36 -9.09
N VAL A 124 2.37 -7.05 -8.12
CA VAL A 124 3.36 -8.02 -7.60
C VAL A 124 2.68 -9.27 -7.04
N PHE A 125 1.57 -9.11 -6.31
CA PHE A 125 0.79 -10.22 -5.73
C PHE A 125 -0.03 -11.02 -6.76
N ASP A 126 -0.24 -10.48 -7.95
CA ASP A 126 -0.89 -11.19 -9.05
C ASP A 126 0.13 -11.89 -9.95
N GLN A 127 1.36 -11.38 -10.04
CA GLN A 127 2.44 -12.00 -10.82
C GLN A 127 3.28 -13.00 -10.01
N GLY A 128 3.44 -12.78 -8.71
CA GLY A 128 4.24 -13.65 -7.85
C GLY A 128 3.55 -14.99 -7.62
N ASN A 129 4.20 -16.08 -8.03
CA ASN A 129 3.78 -17.43 -7.68
C ASN A 129 3.98 -17.67 -6.17
N GLU A 130 3.21 -18.57 -5.55
CA GLU A 130 3.38 -18.94 -4.12
C GLU A 130 4.79 -19.50 -3.81
N GLU A 131 5.56 -19.93 -4.81
CA GLU A 131 6.94 -20.38 -4.63
C GLU A 131 7.96 -19.22 -4.49
N GLN A 132 7.57 -18.00 -4.88
CA GLN A 132 8.42 -16.80 -4.85
C GLN A 132 8.02 -15.80 -3.76
N LEU A 133 6.83 -15.94 -3.17
CA LEU A 133 6.24 -15.07 -2.13
C LEU A 133 6.01 -15.83 -0.83
#